data_AF-A0A7W1L743-F1
#
_entry.id   AF-A0A7W1L743-F1
#
_cell.length_a   1.000
_cell.length_b   1.000
_cell.length_c   1.000
_cell.angle_alpha   90.00
_cell.angle_beta   90.00
_cell.angle_gamma   90.00
#
_symmetry.space_group_name_H-M   'P 1'
#
loop_
_entity.id
_entity.type
_entity.pdbx_description
1 polymer ?
#
loop_
_entity_poly.entity_id
_entity_poly.type
_entity_poly.pdbx_seq_one_letter_code
_entity_poly.pdbx_strand_id
1 'polypeptide(L)' 'MPQTLQLILVLLAAAVVVVVVCRLLRLPPILGYLAVGVAVGPHALAWVPDDTATRHLAEFGIVFLMFSIGLEFS' A
#
# COMPACT_ATOMS: atom_id res chain seq x y z
N MET A 1 -17.56 -10.02 -6.10
CA MET A 1 -16.86 -10.97 -5.21
C MET A 1 -15.47 -11.37 -5.73
N PRO A 2 -15.26 -11.83 -6.99
CA PRO A 2 -13.91 -12.20 -7.46
C PRO A 2 -12.98 -10.99 -7.70
N GLN A 3 -13.52 -9.85 -8.16
CA GLN A 3 -12.69 -8.66 -8.44
C GLN A 3 -12.01 -8.05 -7.22
N THR A 4 -12.65 -8.06 -6.05
CA THR A 4 -12.06 -7.48 -4.83
C THR A 4 -10.83 -8.27 -4.36
N LEU A 5 -10.89 -9.61 -4.42
CA LEU A 5 -9.76 -10.46 -4.05
C LEU A 5 -8.59 -10.30 -5.03
N GLN A 6 -8.90 -10.19 -6.33
CA GLN A 6 -7.89 -9.90 -7.35
C GLN A 6 -7.22 -8.55 -7.11
N LEU A 7 -7.98 -7.51 -6.77
CA LEU A 7 -7.44 -6.18 -6.44
C LEU A 7 -6.48 -6.25 -5.24
N ILE A 8 -6.90 -6.91 -4.16
CA ILE A 8 -6.08 -7.07 -2.94
C ILE A 8 -4.79 -7.83 -3.24
N LEU A 9 -4.86 -8.91 -4.03
CA LEU A 9 -3.66 -9.68 -4.40
C LEU A 9 -2.70 -8.86 -5.27
N VAL A 10 -3.20 -8.08 -6.23
CA VAL A 10 -2.38 -7.20 -7.06
C VAL A 10 -1.70 -6.13 -6.20
N LEU A 11 -2.45 -5.49 -5.30
CA LEU A 11 -1.92 -4.50 -4.36
C LEU A 11 -0.82 -5.09 -3.46
N LEU A 12 -1.06 -6.27 -2.89
CA LEU A 12 -0.11 -6.94 -2.02
C LEU A 12 1.15 -7.37 -2.78
N ALA A 13 1.00 -7.97 -3.96
CA ALA A 13 2.11 -8.39 -4.80
C ALA A 13 2.96 -7.19 -5.25
N ALA A 14 2.32 -6.12 -5.73
CA ALA A 14 3.01 -4.89 -6.13
C ALA A 14 3.77 -4.27 -4.95
N ALA A 15 3.15 -4.19 -3.77
CA ALA A 15 3.79 -3.69 -2.57
C ALA A 15 5.02 -4.52 -2.19
N VAL A 16 4.91 -5.85 -2.17
CA VAL A 16 6.03 -6.75 -1.84
C VAL A 16 7.18 -6.58 -2.84
N VAL A 17 6.89 -6.58 -4.15
CA VAL A 17 7.92 -6.43 -5.19
C VAL A 17 8.69 -5.12 -5.02
N VAL A 18 7.99 -4.01 -4.85
CA VAL A 18 8.66 -2.70 -4.74
C VAL A 18 9.38 -2.55 -3.41
N VAL A 19 8.87 -3.09 -2.30
CA VAL A 19 9.59 -3.09 -1.02
C VAL A 19 10.90 -3.88 -1.14
N VAL A 20 10.87 -5.04 -1.80
CA VAL A 20 12.08 -5.83 -2.06
C VAL A 20 13.08 -5.04 -2.90
N VAL A 21 12.61 -4.38 -3.97
CA VAL A 21 13.47 -3.51 -4.81
C VAL A 21 14.05 -2.34 -4.02
N CYS A 22 13.24 -1.61 -3.24
CA CYS A 22 13.70 -0.51 -2.40
C CYS A 22 14.71 -0.97 -1.35
N ARG A 23 14.48 -2.13 -0.73
CA ARG A 23 15.41 -2.72 0.23
C ARG A 23 16.74 -3.10 -0.45
N LEU A 24 16.70 -3.60 -1.69
CA LEU A 24 17.90 -3.89 -2.48
C LEU A 24 18.69 -2.62 -2.83
N LEU A 25 17.99 -1.51 -3.09
CA LEU A 25 18.56 -0.18 -3.33
C LEU A 25 18.98 0.56 -2.05
N ARG A 26 18.87 -0.07 -0.86
CA ARG A 26 19.17 0.52 0.47
C ARG A 26 18.35 1.78 0.80
N LEU A 27 17.14 1.88 0.25
CA LEU A 27 16.22 2.99 0.53
C LEU A 27 15.33 2.68 1.75
N PRO A 28 14.92 3.70 2.53
CA PRO A 28 13.89 3.56 3.55
C PRO A 28 12.61 2.91 2.97
N PRO A 29 12.07 1.83 3.58
CA PRO A 29 10.90 1.13 3.07
C PRO A 29 9.66 2.03 2.89
N ILE A 30 9.51 3.05 3.75
CA ILE A 30 8.44 4.06 3.67
C ILE A 30 8.40 4.76 2.31
N LEU A 31 9.57 5.09 1.73
CA LEU A 31 9.64 5.68 0.40
C LEU A 31 9.15 4.70 -0.68
N GLY A 32 9.46 3.41 -0.51
CA GLY A 32 8.97 2.36 -1.40
C GLY A 32 7.45 2.27 -1.38
N TYR A 33 6.84 2.19 -0.20
CA TYR A 33 5.37 2.13 -0.06
C TYR A 33 4.67 3.35 -0.69
N LEU A 34 5.22 4.56 -0.51
CA LEU A 34 4.73 5.78 -1.14
C LEU A 34 4.88 5.74 -2.66
N ALA A 35 6.02 5.32 -3.17
CA ALA A 35 6.26 5.20 -4.61
C ALA A 35 5.32 4.19 -5.27
N VAL A 36 5.02 3.05 -4.62
CA VAL A 36 3.98 2.12 -5.09
C VAL A 36 2.63 2.80 -5.16
N GLY A 37 2.20 3.46 -4.09
CA GLY A 37 0.90 4.14 -4.04
C GLY A 37 0.75 5.17 -5.16
N VAL A 38 1.80 5.94 -5.43
CA VAL A 38 1.83 6.90 -6.54
C VAL A 38 1.80 6.19 -7.89
N ALA A 39 2.59 5.14 -8.09
CA ALA A 39 2.68 4.43 -9.37
C ALA A 39 1.41 3.63 -9.70
N VAL A 40 0.81 2.98 -8.71
CA VAL A 40 -0.37 2.11 -8.87
C VAL A 40 -1.67 2.91 -8.81
N GLY A 41 -1.62 4.14 -8.26
CA GLY A 41 -2.77 5.03 -8.13
C GLY A 41 -3.40 5.47 -9.46
N PRO A 42 -4.60 6.08 -9.39
CA PRO A 42 -5.39 6.47 -10.56
C PRO A 42 -4.69 7.49 -11.48
N HIS A 43 -3.74 8.26 -10.94
CA HIS A 43 -3.01 9.30 -11.67
C HIS A 43 -1.77 8.80 -12.43
N ALA A 44 -1.38 7.53 -12.27
CA ALA A 44 -0.21 6.95 -12.94
C ALA A 44 -0.59 5.73 -13.80
N LEU A 45 -0.53 4.50 -13.27
CA LEU A 45 -0.90 3.29 -14.04
C LEU A 45 -2.41 2.99 -14.01
N ALA A 46 -3.19 3.67 -13.15
CA ALA A 46 -4.62 3.48 -12.99
C ALA A 46 -5.06 2.02 -12.72
N TRP A 47 -4.18 1.23 -12.10
CA TRP A 47 -4.45 -0.16 -11.72
C TRP A 47 -5.36 -0.27 -10.50
N VAL A 48 -5.38 0.76 -9.65
CA VAL A 48 -6.28 0.85 -8.50
C VAL A 48 -7.33 1.94 -8.78
N PRO A 49 -8.61 1.56 -8.91
CA PRO A 49 -9.71 2.51 -9.03
C PRO A 49 -9.84 3.37 -7.77
N ASP A 50 -10.21 4.63 -7.94
CA ASP A 50 -10.56 5.52 -6.84
C ASP A 50 -11.99 5.21 -6.36
N ASP A 51 -12.17 4.05 -5.75
CA ASP A 51 -13.44 3.57 -5.22
C ASP A 51 -13.52 3.69 -3.68
N THR A 52 -14.74 3.62 -3.17
CA THR A 52 -15.01 3.69 -1.72
C THR A 52 -14.33 2.55 -0.95
N ALA A 53 -14.14 1.38 -1.58
CA ALA A 53 -13.49 0.23 -0.96
C ALA A 53 -11.99 0.48 -0.71
N THR A 54 -11.28 1.04 -1.69
CA THR A 54 -9.86 1.42 -1.58
C THR A 54 -9.67 2.49 -0.52
N ARG A 55 -10.59 3.46 -0.45
CA ARG A 55 -10.55 4.54 0.55
C ARG A 55 -10.71 4.02 1.97
N HIS A 56 -11.68 3.12 2.21
CA HIS A 56 -11.83 2.47 3.51
C HIS A 56 -10.63 1.60 3.87
N LEU A 57 -10.06 0.87 2.90
CA LEU A 57 -8.86 0.07 3.14
C LEU A 57 -7.66 0.94 3.59
N ALA A 58 -7.50 2.12 2.97
CA ALA A 58 -6.48 3.09 3.36
C ALA A 58 -6.73 3.66 4.76
N GLU A 59 -7.98 3.99 5.10
CA GLU A 59 -8.37 4.44 6.45
C GLU A 59 -8.00 3.40 7.51
N PHE A 60 -8.34 2.12 7.29
CA PHE A 60 -7.95 1.04 8.20
C PHE A 60 -6.44 0.90 8.32
N GLY A 61 -5.69 1.01 7.22
CA GLY A 61 -4.23 0.96 7.23
C GLY A 61 -3.61 2.05 8.12
N ILE A 62 -4.12 3.28 8.03
CA ILE A 62 -3.66 4.40 8.85
C ILE A 62 -4.00 4.18 10.33
N VAL A 63 -5.21 3.69 10.63
CA VAL A 63 -5.61 3.35 12.02
C VAL A 63 -4.68 2.29 12.61
N PHE A 64 -4.38 1.21 11.89
CA PHE A 64 -3.45 0.19 12.35
C PHE A 64 -2.02 0.72 12.49
N LEU A 65 -1.57 1.59 11.59
CA LEU A 65 -0.26 2.23 11.69
C LEU A 65 -0.15 3.10 12.95
N MET A 66 -1.12 3.98 13.18
CA MET A 66 -1.17 4.83 14.38
C MET A 66 -1.26 3.99 15.66
N PHE A 67 -2.01 2.89 15.63
CA PHE A 67 -2.08 1.95 16.75
C PHE A 67 -0.73 1.27 17.01
N SER A 68 -0.06 0.75 15.99
CA SER A 68 1.26 0.13 16.12
C SER A 68 2.30 1.10 16.66
N ILE A 69 2.27 2.35 16.20
CA ILE A 69 3.15 3.41 16.70
C ILE A 69 2.86 3.66 18.19
N GLY A 70 1.59 3.69 18.59
CA GLY A 70 1.19 3.79 20.00
C GLY A 70 1.72 2.65 20.88
N LEU A 71 1.80 1.42 20.36
CA LEU A 71 2.37 0.27 21.08
C LEU A 71 3.90 0.32 21.20
N GLU A 72 4.60 0.96 20.26
CA GLU A 72 6.06 1.10 20.30
C GLU A 72 6.53 2.11 21.36
N PHE A 73 5.67 3.06 21.73
CA PHE A 73 5.94 4.10 22.73
C PHE A 73 5.32 3.82 24.12
N SER A 74 4.72 2.65 24.34
CA SER A 74 4.14 2.22 25.62
C SER A 74 5.02 1.20 26.34
#